data_AF-A0A914Y396-F1
#
_entry.id   AF-A0A914Y396-F1
#
_cell.length_a   1.000
_cell.length_b   1.000
_cell.length_c   1.000
_cell.angle_alpha   90.00
_cell.angle_beta   90.00
_cell.angle_gamma   90.00
#
_symmetry.space_group_name_H-M   'P 1'
#
loop_
_entity.id
_entity.type
_entity.pdbx_description
1 polymer ?
#
loop_
_entity_poly.entity_id
_entity_poly.type
_entity_poly.pdbx_seq_one_letter_code
_entity_poly.pdbx_strand_id
1 'polypeptide(L)'
;MNVAPKGSIAHVWKGDTMDDIMSEMYTVTSNGHHAILSSCWYLNYIKYGADWGYVDNDNNRLRGLYYECDPTGFGGTQAQMDLVLGGEAAMWGEFVDGTNITPRMWPRASAVAERLWSDPAQTYSADVAWPRLHEHRCRMMSRGYEAEPPNDPDYCPDYWDPQYPDMET
;
A
#
# COMPACT_ATOMS: atom_id res chain seq x y z
N MET A 1 14.68 19.76 24.92
CA MET A 1 13.31 20.17 24.53
C MET A 1 13.16 19.80 23.06
N ASN A 2 12.73 18.59 22.76
CA ASN A 2 12.79 18.06 21.38
C ASN A 2 11.39 17.68 20.89
N VAL A 3 10.44 18.60 21.00
CA VAL A 3 9.16 18.47 20.29
C VAL A 3 9.33 19.18 18.95
N ALA A 4 8.95 18.52 17.86
CA ALA A 4 9.07 19.08 16.52
C ALA A 4 8.32 20.43 16.40
N PRO A 5 8.71 21.32 15.49
CA PRO A 5 7.98 22.57 15.27
C PRO A 5 6.49 22.35 14.99
N LYS A 6 5.63 23.29 15.41
CA LYS A 6 4.20 23.27 15.06
C LYS A 6 4.03 23.25 13.54
N GLY A 7 3.14 22.39 13.05
CA GLY A 7 2.89 22.19 11.62
C GLY A 7 3.82 21.17 10.94
N SER A 8 4.80 20.61 11.65
CA SER A 8 5.57 19.47 11.13
C SER A 8 4.65 18.27 10.87
N ILE A 9 4.90 17.58 9.77
CA ILE A 9 4.24 16.32 9.40
C ILE A 9 5.16 15.17 9.82
N ALA A 10 4.69 14.30 10.71
CA ALA A 10 5.40 13.10 11.07
C ALA A 10 5.06 11.99 10.07
N HIS A 11 6.09 11.36 9.52
CA HIS A 11 5.94 10.17 8.69
C HIS A 11 6.15 8.93 9.55
N VAL A 12 5.07 8.21 9.83
CA VAL A 12 5.09 6.96 10.60
C VAL A 12 5.41 5.80 9.65
N TRP A 13 6.67 5.36 9.71
CA TRP A 13 7.21 4.32 8.83
C TRP A 13 7.72 3.07 9.57
N LYS A 14 7.83 3.14 10.91
CA LYS A 14 8.21 2.02 11.78
C LYS A 14 6.99 1.38 12.43
N GLY A 15 7.16 0.13 12.86
CA GLY A 15 6.17 -0.68 13.57
C GLY A 15 6.22 -2.13 13.08
N ASP A 16 6.10 -3.07 14.01
CA ASP A 16 6.21 -4.51 13.72
C ASP A 16 4.82 -5.15 13.65
N THR A 17 3.91 -4.66 14.49
CA THR A 17 2.49 -5.04 14.54
C THR A 17 1.59 -3.86 14.21
N MET A 18 0.31 -4.12 13.91
CA MET A 18 -0.66 -3.03 13.70
C MET A 18 -0.84 -2.19 14.97
N ASP A 19 -0.79 -2.82 16.15
CA ASP A 19 -0.90 -2.13 17.44
C ASP A 19 0.26 -1.13 17.65
N ASP A 20 1.49 -1.51 17.29
CA ASP A 20 2.65 -0.59 17.37
C ASP A 20 2.46 0.61 16.44
N ILE A 21 2.03 0.35 15.21
CA ILE A 21 1.81 1.39 14.18
C ILE A 21 0.72 2.36 14.66
N MET A 22 -0.41 1.84 15.12
CA MET A 22 -1.55 2.64 15.55
C MET A 22 -1.28 3.36 16.87
N SER A 23 -0.44 2.81 17.75
CA SER A 23 0.05 3.49 18.94
C SER A 23 0.89 4.72 18.58
N GLU A 24 1.79 4.61 17.61
CA GLU A 24 2.59 5.74 17.14
C GLU A 24 1.72 6.81 16.46
N MET A 25 0.76 6.40 15.62
CA MET A 25 -0.22 7.33 15.02
C MET A 25 -1.00 8.09 16.10
N TYR A 26 -1.46 7.40 17.14
CA TYR A 26 -2.11 8.03 18.30
C TYR A 26 -1.17 9.01 19.02
N THR A 27 0.09 8.64 19.26
CA THR A 27 1.07 9.51 19.94
C THR A 27 1.37 10.77 19.13
N VAL A 28 1.60 10.65 17.83
CA VAL A 28 1.85 11.78 16.92
C VAL A 28 0.69 12.77 16.96
N THR A 29 -0.54 12.27 16.77
CA THR A 29 -1.74 13.10 16.71
C THR A 29 -2.12 13.67 18.08
N SER A 30 -1.88 12.94 19.18
CA SER A 30 -2.05 13.45 20.56
C SER A 30 -1.12 14.63 20.87
N ASN A 31 0.06 14.66 20.24
CA ASN A 31 1.00 15.78 20.35
C ASN A 31 0.62 16.96 19.42
N GLY A 32 -0.47 16.87 18.66
CA GLY A 32 -0.96 17.92 17.78
C GLY A 32 -0.18 18.06 16.48
N HIS A 33 0.51 16.99 16.05
CA HIS A 33 1.22 16.95 14.77
C HIS A 33 0.38 16.28 13.69
N HIS A 34 0.55 16.73 12.45
CA HIS A 34 0.01 16.01 11.30
C HIS A 34 0.75 14.69 11.10
N ALA A 35 0.06 13.69 10.58
CA ALA A 35 0.63 12.36 10.34
C ALA A 35 0.41 11.91 8.89
N ILE A 36 1.41 11.22 8.34
CA ILE A 36 1.27 10.36 7.17
C ILE A 36 1.78 8.96 7.52
N LEU A 37 1.15 7.92 6.96
CA LEU A 37 1.46 6.53 7.26
C LEU A 37 2.10 5.80 6.07
N SER A 38 3.15 5.02 6.33
CA SER A 38 3.65 4.02 5.36
C SER A 38 4.00 2.68 6.00
N SER A 39 4.00 2.55 7.33
CA SER A 39 4.54 1.35 8.04
C SER A 39 3.92 0.04 7.57
N CYS A 40 2.64 0.05 7.21
CA CYS A 40 1.93 -1.12 6.69
C CYS A 40 2.03 -1.27 5.16
N TRP A 41 2.63 -0.32 4.45
CA TRP A 41 2.68 -0.22 2.98
C TRP A 41 4.11 -0.26 2.42
N TYR A 42 4.93 -1.15 2.97
CA TYR A 42 6.27 -1.45 2.43
C TYR A 42 6.14 -2.53 1.36
N LEU A 43 6.11 -2.11 0.10
CA LEU A 43 5.93 -2.99 -1.06
C LEU A 43 7.24 -3.70 -1.45
N ASN A 44 8.40 -3.19 -1.02
CA ASN A 44 9.67 -3.88 -1.20
C ASN A 44 9.73 -5.25 -0.47
N TYR A 45 8.97 -5.40 0.62
CA TYR A 45 8.79 -6.70 1.29
C TYR A 45 7.76 -7.56 0.56
N ILE A 46 8.23 -8.30 -0.43
CA ILE A 46 7.42 -9.30 -1.13
C ILE A 46 7.13 -10.51 -0.23
N LYS A 47 5.91 -11.05 -0.34
CA LYS A 47 5.50 -12.29 0.33
C LYS A 47 4.82 -13.21 -0.67
N TYR A 48 4.70 -14.48 -0.32
CA TYR A 48 3.98 -15.44 -1.14
C TYR A 48 2.46 -15.20 -1.05
N GLY A 49 1.78 -15.26 -2.19
CA GLY A 49 0.32 -15.08 -2.30
C GLY A 49 -0.10 -13.62 -2.50
N ALA A 50 -1.40 -13.36 -2.35
CA ALA A 50 -2.00 -12.04 -2.46
C ALA A 50 -1.76 -11.19 -1.19
N ASP A 51 -0.50 -10.79 -1.01
CA ASP A 51 0.01 -10.02 0.15
C ASP A 51 -0.60 -8.60 0.28
N TRP A 52 -1.38 -8.17 -0.70
CA TRP A 52 -2.11 -6.91 -0.66
C TRP A 52 -3.39 -6.98 0.18
N GLY A 53 -3.95 -8.17 0.41
CA GLY A 53 -5.32 -8.34 0.91
C GLY A 53 -5.56 -9.28 2.09
N TYR A 54 -4.66 -10.22 2.41
CA TYR A 54 -4.97 -11.26 3.40
C TYR A 54 -4.38 -11.02 4.80
N VAL A 55 -5.27 -11.02 5.79
CA VAL A 55 -4.93 -11.03 7.22
C VAL A 55 -4.48 -12.41 7.66
N ASP A 56 -3.26 -12.50 8.19
CA ASP A 56 -3.12 -13.18 9.48
C ASP A 56 -2.56 -12.22 10.51
N ASN A 57 -2.86 -12.52 11.76
CA ASN A 57 -2.49 -11.78 12.95
C ASN A 57 -1.02 -12.01 13.34
N ASP A 58 -0.23 -12.68 12.49
CA ASP A 58 1.17 -13.02 12.73
C ASP A 58 2.07 -12.10 11.91
N ASN A 59 2.31 -10.90 12.45
CA ASN A 59 3.32 -9.93 12.00
C ASN A 59 3.06 -9.35 10.59
N ASN A 60 2.88 -8.02 10.52
CA ASN A 60 2.63 -7.29 9.27
C ASN A 60 3.79 -7.41 8.27
N ARG A 61 5.01 -7.77 8.72
CA ARG A 61 6.15 -8.10 7.86
C ARG A 61 6.05 -9.48 7.19
N LEU A 62 5.17 -10.37 7.63
CA LEU A 62 5.07 -11.75 7.12
C LEU A 62 3.91 -11.98 6.16
N ARG A 63 2.77 -11.26 6.27
CA ARG A 63 1.59 -11.57 5.44
C ARG A 63 0.98 -10.43 4.60
N GLY A 64 1.22 -9.17 4.97
CA GLY A 64 0.89 -8.02 4.12
C GLY A 64 -0.59 -7.61 4.22
N LEU A 65 -0.84 -6.32 4.42
CA LEU A 65 -2.12 -5.77 4.88
C LEU A 65 -2.46 -4.47 4.14
N TYR A 66 -2.09 -4.38 2.86
CA TYR A 66 -2.11 -3.09 2.18
C TYR A 66 -3.50 -2.50 2.08
N TYR A 67 -4.48 -3.32 1.72
CA TYR A 67 -5.85 -2.87 1.54
C TYR A 67 -6.55 -2.57 2.85
N GLU A 68 -6.31 -3.35 3.90
CA GLU A 68 -7.01 -3.24 5.19
C GLU A 68 -6.40 -2.23 6.16
N CYS A 69 -5.17 -1.76 5.90
CA CYS A 69 -4.53 -0.76 6.74
C CYS A 69 -5.27 0.59 6.66
N ASP A 70 -5.96 0.96 7.73
CA ASP A 70 -6.61 2.27 7.86
C ASP A 70 -5.74 3.20 8.71
N PRO A 71 -5.22 4.32 8.16
CA PRO A 71 -4.39 5.25 8.92
C PRO A 71 -5.14 5.98 10.04
N THR A 72 -6.47 5.90 10.06
CA THR A 72 -7.34 6.44 11.12
C THR A 72 -7.86 5.38 12.09
N GLY A 73 -7.46 4.12 11.94
CA GLY A 73 -7.94 2.97 12.73
C GLY A 73 -7.49 2.90 14.19
N PHE A 74 -6.93 3.98 14.75
CA PHE A 74 -6.49 4.04 16.15
C PHE A 74 -7.56 4.60 17.08
N GLY A 75 -7.49 4.27 18.38
CA GLY A 75 -8.46 4.69 19.40
C GLY A 75 -8.36 6.17 19.82
N GLY A 76 -8.49 7.10 18.87
CA GLY A 76 -8.42 8.55 19.07
C GLY A 76 -9.77 9.27 18.94
N THR A 77 -9.73 10.58 19.18
CA THR A 77 -10.86 11.49 18.90
C THR A 77 -10.92 11.86 17.42
N GLN A 78 -12.08 12.35 16.95
CA GLN A 78 -12.21 12.85 15.56
C GLN A 78 -11.17 13.93 15.24
N ALA A 79 -10.90 14.85 16.19
CA ALA A 79 -9.90 15.89 16.01
C ALA A 79 -8.47 15.34 15.84
N GLN A 80 -8.17 14.17 16.40
CA GLN A 80 -6.89 13.48 16.15
C GLN A 80 -6.89 12.81 14.77
N MET A 81 -8.00 12.21 14.36
CA MET A 81 -8.14 11.62 13.02
C MET A 81 -8.01 12.68 11.93
N ASP A 82 -8.53 13.90 12.15
CA ASP A 82 -8.44 15.03 11.21
C ASP A 82 -6.99 15.53 11.01
N LEU A 83 -6.04 15.14 11.87
CA LEU A 83 -4.61 15.43 11.70
C LEU A 83 -3.91 14.42 10.77
N VAL A 84 -4.58 13.32 10.40
CA VAL A 84 -4.04 12.33 9.47
C VAL A 84 -4.26 12.83 8.04
N LEU A 85 -3.17 13.06 7.31
CA LEU A 85 -3.21 13.63 5.96
C LEU A 85 -3.25 12.56 4.86
N GLY A 86 -3.02 11.29 5.19
CA GLY A 86 -2.99 10.17 4.26
C GLY A 86 -1.77 9.29 4.50
N GLY A 87 -1.10 8.88 3.42
CA GLY A 87 0.12 8.10 3.51
C GLY A 87 0.72 7.68 2.18
N GLU A 88 1.69 6.77 2.23
CA GLU A 88 2.59 6.47 1.11
C GLU A 88 2.82 4.96 0.96
N ALA A 89 2.70 4.45 -0.27
CA ALA A 89 3.22 3.15 -0.64
C ALA A 89 4.74 3.26 -0.88
N ALA A 90 5.53 2.61 -0.03
CA ALA A 90 6.99 2.69 -0.09
C ALA A 90 7.58 1.52 -0.87
N MET A 91 8.41 1.82 -1.86
CA MET A 91 9.21 0.85 -2.60
C MET A 91 10.69 1.20 -2.45
N TRP A 92 11.35 0.57 -1.49
CA TRP A 92 12.79 0.69 -1.31
C TRP A 92 13.57 -0.10 -2.37
N GLY A 93 14.72 0.44 -2.76
CA GLY A 93 15.47 0.04 -3.95
C GLY A 93 16.48 -1.10 -3.76
N GLU A 94 16.60 -1.71 -2.58
CA GLU A 94 17.68 -2.69 -2.31
C GLU A 94 17.65 -3.89 -3.26
N PHE A 95 16.45 -4.30 -3.67
CA PHE A 95 16.22 -5.43 -4.59
C PHE A 95 15.30 -5.03 -5.76
N VAL A 96 15.23 -3.73 -6.06
CA VAL A 96 14.29 -3.17 -7.05
C VAL A 96 15.03 -2.27 -8.01
N ASP A 97 14.88 -2.52 -9.30
CA ASP A 97 15.45 -1.73 -10.37
C ASP A 97 14.51 -1.70 -11.60
N GLY A 98 15.02 -1.22 -12.74
CA GLY A 98 14.25 -1.14 -13.98
C GLY A 98 13.75 -2.48 -14.52
N THR A 99 14.30 -3.61 -14.05
CA THR A 99 13.91 -4.96 -14.51
C THR A 99 12.67 -5.50 -13.80
N ASN A 100 12.31 -4.95 -12.63
CA ASN A 100 11.25 -5.53 -11.79
C ASN A 100 10.34 -4.50 -11.10
N ILE A 101 10.61 -3.20 -11.21
CA ILE A 101 9.84 -2.16 -10.52
C ILE A 101 8.35 -2.20 -10.86
N THR A 102 8.00 -2.33 -12.14
CA THR A 102 6.60 -2.28 -12.61
C THR A 102 5.78 -3.47 -12.10
N PRO A 103 6.18 -4.73 -12.36
CA PRO A 103 5.42 -5.88 -11.89
C PRO A 103 5.40 -5.95 -10.36
N ARG A 104 6.49 -5.58 -9.68
CA ARG A 104 6.50 -5.55 -8.22
C ARG A 104 5.62 -4.45 -7.65
N MET A 105 5.53 -3.28 -8.28
CA MET A 105 4.71 -2.18 -7.77
C MET A 105 3.22 -2.42 -8.04
N TRP A 106 2.87 -2.89 -9.23
CA TRP A 106 1.50 -2.91 -9.72
C TRP A 106 1.02 -4.34 -9.97
N PRO A 107 -0.18 -4.70 -9.48
CA PRO A 107 -1.22 -3.81 -8.98
C PRO A 107 -1.22 -3.61 -7.45
N ARG A 108 -0.22 -4.11 -6.70
CA ARG A 108 -0.19 -4.04 -5.24
C ARG A 108 -0.33 -2.61 -4.68
N ALA A 109 0.30 -1.62 -5.30
CA ALA A 109 0.16 -0.21 -4.92
C ALA A 109 -1.25 0.35 -5.17
N SER A 110 -2.04 -0.26 -6.05
CA SER A 110 -3.44 0.13 -6.28
C SER A 110 -4.29 -0.10 -5.03
N ALA A 111 -3.97 -1.12 -4.22
CA ALA A 111 -4.67 -1.37 -2.96
C ALA A 111 -4.50 -0.18 -2.00
N VAL A 112 -3.28 0.34 -1.90
CA VAL A 112 -2.96 1.54 -1.10
C VAL A 112 -3.66 2.78 -1.68
N ALA A 113 -3.61 2.94 -3.00
CA ALA A 113 -4.26 4.06 -3.68
C ALA A 113 -5.77 4.09 -3.42
N GLU A 114 -6.43 2.94 -3.47
CA GLU A 114 -7.86 2.85 -3.21
C GLU A 114 -8.22 3.17 -1.76
N ARG A 115 -7.44 2.65 -0.81
CA ARG A 115 -7.58 2.95 0.63
C ARG A 115 -7.44 4.44 0.94
N LEU A 116 -6.52 5.13 0.26
CA LEU A 116 -6.29 6.56 0.48
C LEU A 116 -7.29 7.47 -0.24
N TRP A 117 -7.96 6.97 -1.27
CA TRP A 117 -8.90 7.76 -2.08
C TRP A 117 -10.37 7.54 -1.69
N SER A 118 -10.73 6.29 -1.43
CA SER A 118 -12.13 5.88 -1.30
C SER A 118 -12.62 6.01 0.13
N ASP A 119 -13.94 6.02 0.30
CA ASP A 119 -14.56 5.98 1.62
C ASP A 119 -14.06 4.75 2.41
N PRO A 120 -13.57 4.91 3.65
CA PRO A 120 -13.17 3.80 4.52
C PRO A 120 -14.26 2.73 4.66
N ALA A 121 -15.54 3.13 4.66
CA ALA A 121 -16.68 2.24 4.75
C ALA A 121 -16.88 1.35 3.51
N GLN A 122 -16.21 1.65 2.39
CA GLN A 122 -16.24 0.86 1.15
C GLN A 122 -14.96 0.04 0.93
N THR A 123 -13.96 0.22 1.77
CA THR A 123 -12.62 -0.36 1.58
C THR A 123 -12.26 -1.36 2.68
N TYR A 124 -13.23 -2.01 3.33
CA TYR A 124 -12.98 -2.88 4.50
C TYR A 124 -12.67 -4.36 4.17
N SER A 125 -12.76 -4.79 2.91
CA SER A 125 -12.59 -6.20 2.54
C SER A 125 -11.87 -6.36 1.21
N ALA A 126 -10.73 -7.05 1.25
CA ALA A 126 -9.98 -7.39 0.04
C ALA A 126 -10.77 -8.34 -0.88
N ASP A 127 -11.57 -9.26 -0.33
CA ASP A 127 -12.42 -10.16 -1.14
C ASP A 127 -13.45 -9.39 -1.98
N VAL A 128 -14.00 -8.30 -1.43
CA VAL A 128 -14.91 -7.40 -2.18
C VAL A 128 -14.16 -6.56 -3.21
N ALA A 129 -12.91 -6.21 -2.91
CA ALA A 129 -12.04 -5.42 -3.78
C ALA A 129 -11.43 -6.23 -4.93
N TRP A 130 -11.26 -7.53 -4.76
CA TRP A 130 -10.57 -8.39 -5.72
C TRP A 130 -11.12 -8.28 -7.15
N PRO A 131 -12.44 -8.40 -7.42
CA PRO A 131 -12.96 -8.37 -8.79
C PRO A 131 -12.67 -7.07 -9.54
N ARG A 132 -12.72 -5.94 -8.84
CA ARG A 132 -12.46 -4.60 -9.39
C ARG A 132 -10.95 -4.32 -9.52
N LEU A 133 -10.12 -4.86 -8.63
CA LEU A 133 -8.66 -4.81 -8.76
C LEU A 133 -8.17 -5.62 -9.96
N HIS A 134 -8.76 -6.81 -10.17
CA HIS A 134 -8.51 -7.64 -11.34
C HIS A 134 -8.82 -6.91 -12.65
N GLU A 135 -10.01 -6.31 -12.77
CA GLU A 135 -10.38 -5.51 -13.96
C GLU A 135 -9.39 -4.36 -14.16
N HIS A 136 -9.04 -3.65 -13.08
CA HIS A 136 -8.10 -2.55 -13.14
C HIS A 136 -6.71 -3.00 -13.62
N ARG A 137 -6.23 -4.16 -13.15
CA ARG A 137 -4.98 -4.79 -13.60
C ARG A 137 -5.02 -5.12 -15.08
N CYS A 138 -6.09 -5.74 -15.58
CA CYS A 138 -6.22 -6.00 -17.02
C CYS A 138 -6.23 -4.72 -17.85
N ARG A 139 -6.82 -3.65 -17.31
CA ARG A 139 -6.78 -2.32 -17.92
C ARG A 139 -5.38 -1.69 -17.90
N MET A 140 -4.55 -1.97 -16.91
CA MET A 140 -3.13 -1.56 -16.91
C MET A 140 -2.36 -2.29 -18.02
N MET A 141 -2.59 -3.60 -18.14
CA MET A 141 -1.97 -4.44 -19.17
C MET A 141 -2.31 -3.96 -20.58
N SER A 142 -3.59 -3.66 -20.86
CA SER A 142 -4.01 -3.13 -22.17
C SER A 142 -3.47 -1.73 -22.48
N ARG A 143 -2.95 -1.01 -21.47
CA ARG A 143 -2.27 0.28 -21.61
C ARG A 143 -0.74 0.15 -21.70
N GLY A 144 -0.21 -1.07 -21.73
CA GLY A 144 1.23 -1.31 -21.84
C GLY A 144 1.99 -1.21 -20.52
N TYR A 145 1.35 -1.47 -19.38
CA TYR A 145 2.04 -1.64 -18.11
C TYR A 145 2.13 -3.11 -17.73
N GLU A 146 3.34 -3.57 -17.42
CA GLU A 146 3.63 -4.93 -16.96
C GLU A 146 3.19 -5.13 -15.50
N ALA A 147 1.89 -5.15 -15.25
CA ALA A 147 1.33 -5.39 -13.91
C ALA A 147 1.19 -6.89 -13.63
N GLU A 148 1.65 -7.35 -12.46
CA GLU A 148 1.56 -8.76 -12.05
C GLU A 148 0.09 -9.18 -11.80
N PRO A 149 -0.24 -10.48 -11.83
CA PRO A 149 -1.54 -10.97 -11.34
C PRO A 149 -1.75 -10.60 -9.86
N PRO A 150 -2.92 -10.08 -9.44
CA PRO A 150 -3.12 -9.67 -8.05
C PRO A 150 -3.37 -10.85 -7.09
N ASN A 151 -4.00 -11.95 -7.51
CA ASN A 151 -4.29 -13.15 -6.70
C ASN A 151 -3.99 -14.44 -7.49
N ASP A 152 -4.43 -15.58 -6.93
CA ASP A 152 -4.63 -16.93 -7.52
C ASP A 152 -4.95 -16.94 -9.04
N PRO A 153 -4.87 -18.09 -9.74
CA PRO A 153 -4.76 -18.15 -11.20
C PRO A 153 -5.65 -17.14 -11.94
N ASP A 154 -4.98 -16.19 -12.60
CA ASP A 154 -5.62 -15.03 -13.21
C ASP A 154 -5.44 -15.01 -14.74
N TYR A 155 -6.31 -14.29 -15.45
CA TYR A 155 -6.29 -14.15 -16.91
C TYR A 155 -6.79 -12.78 -17.37
N CYS A 156 -6.07 -12.16 -18.30
CA CYS A 156 -6.55 -10.97 -19.02
C CYS A 156 -6.61 -11.26 -20.53
N PRO A 157 -7.58 -10.67 -21.27
CA PRO A 157 -7.64 -10.80 -22.73
C PRO A 157 -6.40 -10.27 -23.44
N ASP A 158 -5.87 -9.14 -22.97
CA ASP A 158 -4.65 -8.53 -23.48
C ASP A 158 -3.44 -8.96 -22.64
N TYR A 159 -2.43 -9.51 -23.29
CA TYR A 159 -1.16 -9.88 -22.66
C TYR A 159 -0.12 -8.78 -22.81
N TRP A 160 0.86 -8.77 -21.90
CA TRP A 160 2.03 -7.93 -22.03
C TRP A 160 2.89 -8.47 -23.18
N ASP A 161 3.07 -7.64 -24.21
CA ASP A 161 3.90 -7.93 -25.37
C ASP A 161 5.08 -6.93 -25.42
N PRO A 162 6.25 -7.31 -24.87
CA PRO A 162 7.40 -6.43 -24.84
C PRO A 162 7.87 -6.12 -26.27
N GLN A 163 7.84 -4.83 -26.64
CA GLN A 163 8.42 -4.34 -27.88
C GLN A 163 9.94 -4.28 -27.73
N TYR A 164 10.64 -5.31 -28.19
CA TYR A 164 12.10 -5.26 -28.27
C TYR A 164 12.51 -4.40 -29.46
N PRO A 165 13.38 -3.39 -29.29
CA PRO A 165 13.97 -2.74 -30.45
C PRO A 165 14.71 -3.81 -31.25
N ASP A 166 14.50 -3.81 -32.57
CA ASP A 166 15.30 -4.64 -33.47
C ASP A 166 16.77 -4.36 -33.14
N MET A 167 17.52 -5.41 -32.80
CA MET A 167 18.96 -5.26 -32.63
C MET A 167 19.51 -4.86 -34.00
N GLU A 168 19.79 -3.57 -34.20
CA GLU A 168 20.49 -3.09 -35.39
C GLU A 168 21.82 -3.86 -35.46
N THR A 169 21.91 -4.78 -36.43
CA THR A 169 23.09 -5.60 -36.74
C THR A 169 24.15 -4.79 -37.46
#